data_AF-A0A7W5JXQ3-F1
#
_entry.id   AF-A0A7W5JXQ3-F1
#
_cell.length_a   1.000
_cell.length_b   1.000
_cell.length_c   1.000
_cell.angle_alpha   90.00
_cell.angle_beta   90.00
_cell.angle_gamma   90.00
#
_symmetry.space_group_name_H-M   'P 1'
#
loop_
_entity.id
_entity.type
_entity.pdbx_description
1 polymer ?
#
loop_
_entity_poly.entity_id
_entity_poly.type
_entity_poly.pdbx_seq_one_letter_code
_entity_poly.pdbx_strand_id
1 'polypeptide(L)'
;MSDAIGLGSTESQALSVLALHDGRGQSQLARDLQLTSSASTALVDRLERQGVAERTRHPHDRRRTVVRLTERGRQIATESQQCLEHALRLLDPERLAGFADGLAVVADDLDAVATGVVTGEVDPVPTRALLAG
;
A
#
# COMPACT_ATOMS: atom_id res chain seq x y z
N MET A 1 10.04 6.10 4.67
CA MET A 1 8.72 6.78 4.56
C MET A 1 7.87 6.57 5.79
N SER A 2 7.62 5.34 6.26
CA SER A 2 6.83 5.06 7.47
C SER A 2 7.13 5.94 8.69
N ASP A 3 8.40 6.11 9.04
CA ASP A 3 8.79 6.92 10.21
C ASP A 3 8.51 8.43 10.06
N ALA A 4 8.48 8.94 8.83
CA ALA A 4 8.25 10.37 8.56
C ALA A 4 6.79 10.78 8.78
N ILE A 5 5.86 9.82 8.78
CA ILE A 5 4.40 10.01 8.87
C ILE A 5 3.82 9.37 10.14
N GLY A 6 4.68 8.76 10.98
CA GLY A 6 4.30 8.16 12.25
C GLY A 6 3.44 6.89 12.12
N LEU A 7 3.49 6.21 10.98
CA LEU A 7 2.73 5.00 10.69
C LEU A 7 3.67 3.81 10.44
N GLY A 8 3.33 2.63 10.94
CA GLY A 8 4.03 1.40 10.58
C GLY A 8 3.85 1.03 9.10
N SER A 9 4.67 0.11 8.59
CA SER A 9 4.67 -0.25 7.15
C SER A 9 3.29 -0.68 6.65
N THR A 10 2.62 -1.57 7.37
CA THR A 10 1.26 -2.05 7.04
C THR A 10 0.21 -0.93 7.14
N GLU A 11 0.37 0.02 8.05
CA GLU A 11 -0.53 1.19 8.18
C GLU A 11 -0.35 2.13 7.00
N SER A 12 0.90 2.36 6.57
CA SER A 12 1.20 3.12 5.36
C SER A 12 0.65 2.45 4.10
N GLN A 13 0.70 1.12 4.01
CA GLN A 13 0.10 0.38 2.89
C GLN A 13 -1.43 0.51 2.90
N ALA A 14 -2.07 0.36 4.05
CA ALA A 14 -3.51 0.54 4.20
C ALA A 14 -3.96 1.95 3.84
N LEU A 15 -3.20 2.97 4.25
CA LEU A 15 -3.41 4.36 3.88
C LEU A 15 -3.42 4.52 2.35
N SER A 16 -2.40 3.98 1.65
CA SER A 16 -2.32 4.04 0.18
C SER A 16 -3.50 3.33 -0.49
N VAL A 17 -3.88 2.14 -0.02
CA VAL A 17 -5.03 1.40 -0.56
C VAL A 17 -6.33 2.20 -0.40
N LEU A 18 -6.55 2.79 0.78
CA LEU A 18 -7.75 3.58 1.06
C LEU A 18 -7.76 4.94 0.33
N ALA A 19 -6.59 5.52 0.07
CA ALA A 19 -6.47 6.75 -0.71
C ALA A 19 -6.82 6.52 -2.19
N LEU A 20 -6.42 5.37 -2.75
CA LEU A 20 -6.77 4.97 -4.12
C LEU A 20 -8.21 4.45 -4.25
N HIS A 21 -8.70 3.79 -3.20
CA HIS A 21 -9.98 3.11 -3.18
C HIS A 21 -10.72 3.37 -1.85
N ASP A 22 -11.35 4.55 -1.76
CA ASP A 22 -12.08 4.91 -0.56
C ASP A 22 -13.32 4.02 -0.33
N GLY A 23 -13.65 3.74 0.94
CA GLY A 23 -14.81 2.92 1.29
C GLY A 23 -14.63 1.42 1.04
N ARG A 24 -13.43 0.87 1.21
CA ARG A 24 -13.18 -0.58 1.13
C ARG A 24 -13.81 -1.32 2.31
N GLY A 25 -14.45 -2.45 2.05
CA GLY A 25 -14.88 -3.35 3.11
C GLY A 25 -13.69 -4.00 3.82
N GLN A 26 -13.83 -4.36 5.10
CA GLN A 26 -12.70 -4.90 5.86
C GLN A 26 -12.13 -6.20 5.27
N SER A 27 -12.98 -7.09 4.73
CA SER A 27 -12.51 -8.31 4.04
C SER A 27 -11.86 -8.03 2.68
N GLN A 28 -12.15 -6.90 2.04
CA GLN A 28 -11.43 -6.47 0.84
C GLN A 28 -10.05 -5.94 1.25
N LEU A 29 -10.01 -5.05 2.24
CA LEU A 29 -8.76 -4.52 2.78
C LEU A 29 -7.83 -5.63 3.29
N ALA A 30 -8.38 -6.67 3.92
CA ALA A 30 -7.61 -7.84 4.34
C ALA A 30 -6.96 -8.55 3.14
N ARG A 31 -7.69 -8.75 2.04
CA ARG A 31 -7.15 -9.38 0.82
C ARG A 31 -6.12 -8.49 0.14
N ASP A 32 -6.44 -7.20 -0.02
CA ASP A 32 -5.57 -6.21 -0.66
C ASP A 32 -4.20 -6.11 0.06
N LEU A 33 -4.18 -6.36 1.37
CA LEU A 33 -2.98 -6.31 2.22
C LEU A 33 -2.43 -7.70 2.60
N GLN A 34 -2.98 -8.79 2.05
CA GLN A 34 -2.61 -10.18 2.38
C GLN A 34 -2.63 -10.48 3.90
N LEU A 35 -3.61 -9.93 4.61
CA LEU A 35 -3.80 -10.09 6.05
C LEU A 35 -4.89 -11.10 6.36
N THR A 36 -4.76 -11.76 7.51
CA THR A 36 -5.89 -12.49 8.11
C THR A 36 -6.99 -11.51 8.53
N SER A 37 -8.23 -12.00 8.69
CA SER A 37 -9.34 -11.17 9.19
C SER A 37 -9.02 -10.54 10.55
N SER A 38 -8.37 -11.27 11.46
CA SER A 38 -8.00 -10.74 12.78
C SER A 38 -6.91 -9.67 12.69
N ALA A 39 -5.90 -9.88 11.84
CA ALA A 39 -4.85 -8.88 11.61
C ALA A 39 -5.42 -7.61 10.94
N SER A 40 -6.36 -7.76 10.01
CA SER A 40 -7.08 -6.64 9.39
C SER A 40 -7.91 -5.87 10.41
N THR A 41 -8.64 -6.55 11.32
CA THR A 41 -9.36 -5.88 12.42
C THR A 41 -8.39 -5.05 13.25
N ALA A 42 -7.30 -5.67 13.73
CA ALA A 42 -6.31 -4.99 14.57
C ALA A 42 -5.67 -3.79 13.85
N LEU A 43 -5.39 -3.90 12.55
CA LEU A 43 -4.89 -2.80 11.74
C LEU A 43 -5.87 -1.63 11.69
N VAL A 44 -7.14 -1.89 11.36
CA VAL A 44 -8.15 -0.83 11.29
C VAL A 44 -8.35 -0.18 12.67
N ASP A 45 -8.34 -0.96 13.75
CA ASP A 45 -8.43 -0.42 15.11
C ASP A 45 -7.24 0.50 15.43
N ARG A 46 -6.03 0.21 14.95
CA ARG A 46 -4.88 1.11 15.11
C ARG A 46 -5.05 2.41 14.32
N LEU A 47 -5.49 2.31 13.07
CA LEU A 47 -5.75 3.49 12.21
C LEU A 47 -6.85 4.38 12.80
N GLU A 48 -7.91 3.80 13.36
CA GLU A 48 -8.96 4.53 14.07
C GLU A 48 -8.42 5.22 15.32
N ARG A 49 -7.63 4.53 16.14
CA ARG A 49 -6.99 5.13 17.34
C ARG A 49 -6.05 6.28 16.99
N GLN A 50 -5.39 6.23 15.83
CA GLN A 50 -4.53 7.30 15.32
C GLN A 50 -5.32 8.43 14.63
N GLY A 51 -6.65 8.29 14.51
CA GLY A 51 -7.53 9.24 13.83
C GLY A 51 -7.31 9.32 12.33
N VAL A 52 -6.74 8.28 11.72
CA VAL A 52 -6.38 8.22 10.28
C VAL A 52 -7.51 7.65 9.44
N ALA A 53 -8.24 6.68 9.97
CA ALA A 53 -9.36 6.05 9.29
C ALA A 53 -10.57 5.93 10.21
N GLU A 54 -11.73 5.66 9.63
CA GLU A 54 -12.98 5.41 10.34
C GLU A 54 -13.81 4.33 9.65
N ARG A 55 -14.50 3.50 10.45
CA ARG A 55 -15.53 2.60 9.96
C ARG A 55 -16.87 3.32 9.83
N THR A 56 -17.42 3.31 8.63
CA THR A 56 -18.74 3.88 8.31
C THR A 56 -19.66 2.82 7.70
N ARG A 57 -20.98 3.02 7.78
CA ARG A 57 -21.94 2.12 7.12
C ARG A 57 -21.79 2.22 5.60
N HIS A 58 -21.85 1.09 4.91
CA HIS A 58 -21.84 1.07 3.45
C HIS A 58 -23.06 1.83 2.91
N PRO A 59 -22.90 2.74 1.94
CA PRO A 59 -23.96 3.67 1.51
C PRO A 59 -25.19 2.96 0.94
N HIS A 60 -25.00 1.78 0.32
CA HIS A 60 -26.07 1.01 -0.33
C HIS A 60 -26.45 -0.29 0.40
N ASP A 61 -25.73 -0.67 1.46
CA ASP A 61 -26.03 -1.90 2.22
C ASP A 61 -25.73 -1.65 3.71
N ARG A 62 -26.76 -1.26 4.47
CA ARG A 62 -26.62 -0.88 5.89
C ARG A 62 -26.12 -2.04 6.77
N ARG A 63 -26.12 -3.28 6.28
CA ARG A 63 -25.59 -4.45 6.99
C ARG A 63 -24.07 -4.58 6.87
N ARG A 64 -23.44 -3.78 6.00
CA ARG A 64 -22.00 -3.77 5.77
C ARG A 64 -21.37 -2.51 6.31
N THR A 65 -20.12 -2.66 6.73
CA THR A 65 -19.25 -1.57 7.16
C THR A 65 -18.11 -1.44 6.17
N VAL A 66 -17.70 -0.20 5.90
CA VAL A 66 -16.54 0.14 5.08
C VAL A 66 -15.57 0.98 5.89
N VAL A 67 -14.30 0.90 5.54
CA VAL A 67 -13.23 1.73 6.11
C VAL A 67 -13.01 2.90 5.15
N ARG A 68 -12.96 4.11 5.69
CA ARG A 68 -12.67 5.34 4.94
C ARG A 68 -11.56 6.10 5.62
N LEU A 69 -10.81 6.89 4.86
CA LEU A 69 -9.88 7.85 5.45
C LEU A 69 -10.66 8.98 6.12
N THR A 70 -10.20 9.40 7.29
CA THR A 70 -10.62 10.67 7.87
C THR A 70 -9.98 11.82 7.10
N GLU A 71 -10.31 13.06 7.46
CA GLU A 71 -9.62 14.22 6.90
C GLU A 71 -8.12 14.21 7.19
N ARG A 72 -7.75 13.85 8.42
CA ARG A 72 -6.35 13.66 8.82
C ARG A 72 -5.68 12.57 7.97
N GLY A 73 -6.34 11.45 7.73
CA GLY A 73 -5.82 10.39 6.86
C GLY A 73 -5.57 10.88 5.43
N ARG A 74 -6.51 11.64 4.86
CA ARG A 74 -6.33 12.23 3.52
C ARG A 74 -5.16 13.19 3.43
N GLN A 75 -4.93 14.01 4.47
CA GLN A 75 -3.77 14.89 4.55
C GLN A 75 -2.47 14.10 4.57
N ILE A 76 -2.36 13.09 5.43
CA ILE A 76 -1.19 12.20 5.50
C ILE A 76 -0.92 11.52 4.14
N ALA A 77 -1.97 11.04 3.47
CA ALA A 77 -1.84 10.43 2.14
C ALA A 77 -1.32 11.43 1.10
N THR A 78 -1.82 12.67 1.14
CA THR A 78 -1.39 13.75 0.23
C THR A 78 0.07 14.13 0.47
N GLU A 79 0.49 14.29 1.73
CA GLU A 79 1.88 14.56 2.10
C GLU A 79 2.80 13.42 1.67
N SER A 80 2.37 12.17 1.85
CA SER A 80 3.10 10.99 1.38
C SER A 80 3.30 10.99 -0.13
N GLN A 81 2.25 11.31 -0.88
CA GLN A 81 2.30 11.42 -2.33
C GLN A 81 3.25 12.54 -2.79
N GLN A 82 3.19 13.71 -2.15
CA GLN A 82 4.08 14.84 -2.46
C GLN A 82 5.55 14.51 -2.19
N CYS A 83 5.84 13.80 -1.09
CA CYS A 83 7.19 13.32 -0.79
C CYS A 83 7.70 12.35 -1.87
N LEU A 84 6.86 11.40 -2.30
CA LEU A 84 7.22 10.47 -3.38
C LEU A 84 7.43 11.20 -4.70
N GLU A 85 6.53 12.11 -5.08
CA GLU A 85 6.65 12.92 -6.30
C GLU A 85 7.94 13.74 -6.30
N HIS A 86 8.26 14.39 -5.17
CA HIS A 86 9.50 15.14 -5.02
C HIS A 86 10.73 14.23 -5.21
N ALA A 87 10.74 13.04 -4.62
CA ALA A 87 11.83 12.09 -4.77
C ALA A 87 11.99 11.61 -6.22
N LEU A 88 10.87 11.31 -6.91
CA LEU A 88 10.90 10.87 -8.31
C LEU A 88 11.38 11.96 -9.27
N ARG A 89 11.16 13.25 -8.95
CA ARG A 89 11.70 14.37 -9.74
C ARG A 89 13.23 14.49 -9.69
N LEU A 90 13.90 13.80 -8.75
CA LEU A 90 15.36 13.73 -8.71
C LEU A 90 15.93 12.79 -9.78
N LEU A 91 15.09 11.95 -10.37
CA LEU A 91 15.45 11.12 -11.52
C LEU A 91 15.20 11.92 -12.80
N ASP A 92 16.16 11.90 -13.72
CA ASP A 92 15.89 12.39 -15.08
C ASP A 92 14.79 11.52 -15.75
N PRO A 93 14.10 12.05 -16.78
CA PRO A 93 12.97 11.34 -17.40
C PRO A 93 13.33 9.95 -17.96
N GLU A 94 14.55 9.77 -18.48
CA GLU A 94 14.99 8.49 -19.04
C GLU A 94 15.20 7.45 -17.95
N ARG A 95 15.86 7.83 -16.84
CA ARG A 95 16.04 6.97 -15.67
C ARG A 95 14.71 6.61 -15.03
N LEU A 96 13.77 7.56 -14.94
CA LEU A 96 12.45 7.30 -14.39
C LEU A 96 11.67 6.30 -15.25
N ALA A 97 11.72 6.44 -16.58
CA ALA A 97 11.10 5.51 -17.49
C ALA A 97 11.70 4.09 -17.35
N GLY A 98 13.03 3.97 -17.37
CA GLY A 98 13.71 2.68 -17.19
C GLY A 98 13.44 2.05 -15.83
N PHE A 99 13.32 2.84 -14.77
CA PHE A 99 12.93 2.36 -13.44
C PHE A 99 11.49 1.83 -13.42
N ALA A 100 10.56 2.56 -14.04
CA ALA A 100 9.16 2.14 -14.15
C ALA A 100 9.02 0.84 -14.96
N ASP A 101 9.73 0.71 -16.08
CA ASP A 101 9.76 -0.51 -16.88
C ASP A 101 10.32 -1.69 -16.08
N GLY A 102 11.41 -1.49 -15.35
CA GLY A 102 11.98 -2.52 -14.48
C GLY A 102 11.04 -2.96 -13.36
N LEU A 103 10.32 -2.02 -12.74
CA LEU A 103 9.30 -2.32 -11.74
C LEU A 103 8.13 -3.12 -12.31
N ALA A 104 7.69 -2.81 -13.53
CA ALA A 104 6.61 -3.54 -14.19
C ALA A 104 6.99 -5.01 -14.40
N VAL A 105 8.21 -5.29 -14.88
CA VAL A 105 8.72 -6.66 -15.03
C VAL A 105 8.72 -7.43 -13.71
N VAL A 106 9.19 -6.80 -12.63
CA VAL A 106 9.22 -7.44 -11.31
C VAL A 106 7.80 -7.67 -10.78
N ALA A 107 6.88 -6.72 -10.97
CA ALA A 107 5.50 -6.84 -10.55
C ALA A 107 4.77 -7.99 -11.29
N ASP A 108 4.95 -8.08 -12.61
CA ASP A 108 4.36 -9.14 -13.43
C ASP A 108 4.84 -10.54 -12.98
N ASP A 109 6.13 -10.68 -12.68
CA ASP A 109 6.70 -11.94 -12.16
C ASP A 109 6.13 -12.30 -10.78
N LEU A 110 6.07 -11.33 -9.85
CA LEU A 110 5.49 -11.53 -8.52
C LEU A 110 4.01 -11.93 -8.59
N ASP A 111 3.23 -11.33 -9.48
CA ASP A 111 1.84 -11.71 -9.70
C ASP A 111 1.72 -13.13 -10.29
N ALA A 112 2.61 -13.52 -11.20
CA ALA A 112 2.66 -14.88 -11.73
C ALA A 112 3.00 -15.93 -10.65
N VAL A 113 3.92 -15.60 -9.73
CA VAL A 113 4.25 -16.44 -8.58
C VAL A 113 3.08 -16.50 -7.59
N ALA A 114 2.47 -15.36 -7.25
CA ALA A 114 1.36 -15.28 -6.30
C ALA A 114 0.08 -15.99 -6.79
N THR A 115 -0.14 -16.03 -8.11
CA THR A 115 -1.25 -16.77 -8.74
C THR A 115 -0.95 -18.24 -9.00
N GLY A 116 0.25 -18.72 -8.64
CA GLY A 116 0.66 -20.13 -8.78
C GLY A 116 0.93 -20.55 -10.23
N VAL A 117 1.19 -19.59 -11.12
CA VAL A 117 1.48 -19.83 -12.54
C VAL A 117 2.94 -20.22 -12.76
N VAL A 118 3.83 -19.90 -11.82
CA VAL A 118 5.25 -20.26 -11.86
C VAL A 118 5.63 -21.14 -10.66
N THR A 119 5.98 -22.40 -10.92
CA THR A 119 6.67 -23.29 -9.97
C THR A 119 8.18 -23.13 -10.15
N GLY A 120 8.74 -22.02 -9.67
CA GLY A 120 10.17 -21.73 -9.77
C GLY A 120 10.69 -21.21 -8.44
N GLU A 121 11.70 -21.87 -7.90
CA GLU A 121 12.44 -21.41 -6.71
C GLU A 121 13.07 -20.06 -7.04
N VAL A 122 12.54 -18.98 -6.46
CA VAL A 122 13.07 -17.63 -6.64
C VAL A 122 14.31 -17.51 -5.77
N ASP A 123 15.49 -17.61 -6.38
CA ASP A 123 16.74 -17.31 -5.71
C ASP A 123 16.72 -15.84 -5.27
N PRO A 124 16.90 -15.52 -3.97
CA PRO A 124 16.87 -14.14 -3.51
C PRO A 124 18.05 -13.36 -4.11
N VAL A 125 17.77 -12.35 -4.93
CA VAL A 125 18.79 -11.41 -5.39
C VAL A 125 19.34 -10.65 -4.17
N PRO A 126 20.64 -10.80 -3.83
CA PRO A 126 21.18 -10.09 -2.68
C PRO A 126 21.18 -8.59 -2.94
N THR A 127 20.52 -7.83 -2.05
CA THR A 127 20.35 -6.36 -2.07
C THR A 127 21.67 -5.59 -2.23
N ARG A 128 22.81 -6.24 -1.96
CA ARG A 128 24.15 -5.67 -2.04
C ARG A 128 24.66 -5.43 -3.47
N ALA A 129 24.00 -5.99 -4.50
CA ALA A 129 24.40 -5.82 -5.91
C ALA A 129 23.91 -4.50 -6.55
N LEU A 130 22.93 -3.81 -5.95
CA LEU A 130 22.32 -2.60 -6.53
C LEU A 130 22.97 -1.27 -6.11
N LEU A 131 23.93 -1.28 -5.17
CA LEU A 131 24.58 -0.06 -4.64
C LEU A 131 26.03 0.12 -5.10
N ALA A 132 26.48 -0.61 -6.12
CA ALA A 132 27.86 -0.59 -6.60
C ALA A 132 28.03 -0.06 -8.05
N GLY A 133 27.11 0.79 -8.51
CA GLY A 133 27.16 1.44 -9.83
C GLY A 133 27.06 2.95 -9.73
#